data_AF-A0A942DT92-F1
#
_entry.id   AF-A0A942DT92-F1
#
_cell.length_a   1.000
_cell.length_b   1.000
_cell.length_c   1.000
_cell.angle_alpha   90.00
_cell.angle_beta   90.00
_cell.angle_gamma   90.00
#
_symmetry.space_group_name_H-M   'P 1'
#
loop_
_entity.id
_entity.type
_entity.pdbx_description
1 polymer ?
#
loop_
_entity_poly.entity_id
_entity_poly.type
_entity_poly.pdbx_seq_one_letter_code
_entity_poly.pdbx_strand_id
1 'polypeptide(L)'
;MDSLEKAFTENLEQAFNISSLNSDAQKYLQELSSQQKSDFTPTDGYFSNETKEHLAREGAGRLGRALAARSGAVNLSEIQEEWQKIVRDFHQARYWGQSTQRQKPPKILTEDQKRTRELFPYIWAAFQALIVMKLVISYFGLESADSDETPWLLYLAIAFSFCSLVFFAWRKHKKGE
;
A
#
# COMPACT_ATOMS: atom_id res chain seq x y z
N MET A 1 9.73 -4.04 5.67
CA MET A 1 8.91 -5.10 6.27
C MET A 1 7.73 -4.41 6.93
N ASP A 2 6.51 -4.76 6.54
CA ASP A 2 5.30 -4.12 7.07
C ASP A 2 5.17 -4.44 8.58
N SER A 3 4.60 -3.53 9.39
CA SER A 3 4.47 -3.75 10.85
C SER A 3 3.67 -5.03 11.15
N LEU A 4 2.72 -5.35 10.28
CA LEU A 4 1.89 -6.56 10.31
C LEU A 4 2.67 -7.85 10.02
N GLU A 5 3.58 -7.82 9.06
CA GLU A 5 4.42 -8.98 8.72
C GLU A 5 5.37 -9.28 9.88
N LYS A 6 6.00 -8.25 10.43
CA LYS A 6 6.88 -8.37 11.59
C LYS A 6 6.13 -8.94 12.80
N ALA A 7 4.95 -8.40 13.12
CA ALA A 7 4.14 -8.86 14.24
C ALA A 7 3.67 -10.33 14.10
N PHE A 8 3.36 -10.76 12.87
CA PHE A 8 3.00 -12.14 12.57
C PHE A 8 4.19 -13.08 12.78
N THR A 9 5.33 -12.78 12.17
CA THR A 9 6.53 -13.61 12.27
C THR A 9 7.03 -13.71 13.71
N GLU A 10 7.14 -12.59 14.43
CA GLU A 10 7.61 -12.58 15.83
C GLU A 10 6.72 -13.45 16.73
N ASN A 11 5.39 -13.36 16.58
CA ASN A 11 4.48 -14.14 17.42
C ASN A 11 4.46 -15.63 17.02
N LEU A 12 4.68 -15.93 15.74
CA LEU A 12 4.78 -17.31 15.26
C LEU A 12 6.07 -17.97 15.76
N GLU A 13 7.20 -17.25 15.73
CA GLU A 13 8.48 -17.71 16.29
C GLU A 13 8.41 -17.94 17.81
N GLN A 14 7.68 -17.10 18.54
CA GLN A 14 7.45 -17.30 19.97
C GLN A 14 6.61 -18.54 20.27
N ALA A 15 5.63 -18.84 19.41
CA ALA A 15 4.71 -19.96 19.61
C ALA A 15 5.25 -21.29 19.06
N PHE A 16 6.15 -21.26 18.09
CA PHE A 16 6.61 -22.45 17.37
C PHE A 16 8.04 -22.28 16.81
N ASN A 17 8.86 -23.33 16.93
CA ASN A 17 10.22 -23.32 16.39
C ASN A 17 10.22 -23.48 14.86
N ILE A 18 10.22 -22.37 14.11
CA ILE A 18 10.21 -22.35 12.64
C ILE A 18 11.39 -23.11 12.02
N SER A 19 12.52 -23.22 12.72
CA SER A 19 13.71 -23.92 12.23
C SER A 19 13.52 -25.43 12.11
N SER A 20 12.47 -26.01 12.71
CA SER A 20 12.14 -27.44 12.55
C SER A 20 11.32 -27.75 11.30
N LEU A 21 10.98 -26.74 10.50
CA LEU A 21 10.17 -26.89 9.28
C LEU A 21 11.02 -27.23 8.06
N ASN A 22 10.41 -27.92 7.09
CA ASN A 22 11.01 -28.10 5.77
C ASN A 22 11.10 -26.75 5.02
N SER A 23 11.97 -26.67 4.00
CA SER A 23 12.21 -25.40 3.28
C SER A 23 10.96 -24.88 2.57
N ASP A 24 10.09 -25.76 2.10
CA ASP A 24 8.83 -25.40 1.43
C ASP A 24 7.81 -24.81 2.40
N ALA A 25 7.70 -25.34 3.62
CA ALA A 25 6.87 -24.79 4.69
C ALA A 25 7.38 -23.43 5.15
N GLN A 26 8.70 -23.23 5.23
CA GLN A 26 9.27 -21.93 5.56
C GLN A 26 8.94 -20.87 4.50
N LYS A 27 9.06 -21.22 3.21
CA LYS A 27 8.64 -20.33 2.10
C LYS A 27 7.15 -20.01 2.19
N TYR A 28 6.32 -21.01 2.45
CA TYR A 28 4.88 -20.80 2.57
C TYR A 28 4.51 -19.92 3.77
N LEU A 29 5.20 -20.04 4.91
CA LEU A 29 4.99 -19.14 6.04
C LEU A 29 5.37 -17.68 5.71
N GLN A 30 6.40 -17.46 4.89
CA GLN A 30 6.73 -16.13 4.39
C GLN A 30 5.63 -15.59 3.48
N GLU A 31 5.11 -16.42 2.56
CA GLU A 31 3.97 -16.03 1.71
C GLU A 31 2.73 -15.71 2.54
N LEU A 32 2.42 -16.54 3.54
CA LEU A 32 1.31 -16.32 4.49
C LEU A 32 1.42 -14.99 5.22
N SER A 33 2.62 -14.59 5.65
CA SER A 33 2.83 -13.30 6.32
C SER A 33 2.42 -12.10 5.45
N SER A 34 2.47 -12.25 4.12
CA SER A 34 2.03 -11.25 3.15
C SER A 34 0.52 -11.36 2.84
N GLN A 35 -0.01 -12.59 2.76
CA GLN A 35 -1.41 -12.88 2.42
C GLN A 35 -2.39 -12.71 3.59
N GLN A 36 -1.93 -12.80 4.85
CA GLN A 36 -2.80 -12.67 6.02
C GLN A 36 -3.65 -11.39 6.03
N LYS A 37 -3.18 -10.31 5.37
CA LYS A 37 -3.89 -9.03 5.28
C LYS A 37 -5.18 -9.17 4.48
N SER A 38 -5.15 -9.93 3.39
CA SER A 38 -6.37 -10.23 2.62
C SER A 38 -7.26 -11.21 3.36
N ASP A 39 -6.68 -12.21 4.01
CA ASP A 39 -7.45 -13.27 4.67
C ASP A 39 -8.27 -12.75 5.86
N PHE A 40 -7.73 -11.78 6.61
CA PHE A 40 -8.41 -11.11 7.73
C PHE A 40 -9.12 -9.81 7.33
N THR A 41 -9.57 -9.69 6.09
CA THR A 41 -10.40 -8.57 5.65
C THR A 41 -11.86 -8.82 6.02
N PRO A 42 -12.57 -7.88 6.68
CA PRO A 42 -13.96 -8.07 7.03
C PRO A 42 -14.85 -8.00 5.77
N THR A 43 -16.01 -8.66 5.82
CA THR A 43 -17.01 -8.63 4.74
C THR A 43 -17.66 -7.25 4.63
N ASP A 44 -17.86 -6.56 5.75
CA ASP A 44 -18.40 -5.21 5.81
C ASP A 44 -17.58 -4.29 6.74
N GLY A 45 -17.39 -3.05 6.31
CA GLY A 45 -16.59 -2.05 7.01
C GLY A 45 -15.08 -2.24 6.91
N TYR A 46 -14.37 -1.66 7.87
CA TYR A 46 -12.90 -1.65 7.93
C TYR A 46 -12.42 -1.92 9.35
N PHE A 47 -11.27 -2.57 9.50
CA PHE A 47 -10.57 -2.63 10.79
C PHE A 47 -9.65 -1.43 10.97
N SER A 48 -9.49 -1.00 12.23
CA SER A 48 -8.41 -0.07 12.61
C SER A 48 -7.04 -0.72 12.36
N ASN A 49 -5.97 0.08 12.28
CA ASN A 49 -4.63 -0.47 12.15
C ASN A 49 -4.24 -1.31 13.37
N GLU A 50 -4.61 -0.87 14.57
CA GLU A 50 -4.39 -1.62 15.82
C GLU A 50 -5.12 -2.97 15.81
N THR A 51 -6.36 -2.98 15.35
CA THR A 51 -7.15 -4.22 15.22
C THR A 51 -6.53 -5.17 14.21
N LYS A 52 -6.00 -4.66 13.09
CA LYS A 52 -5.28 -5.51 12.12
C LYS A 52 -4.03 -6.12 12.71
N GLU A 53 -3.26 -5.36 13.49
CA GLU A 53 -2.07 -5.87 14.19
C GLU A 53 -2.43 -6.91 15.25
N HIS A 54 -3.51 -6.67 16.00
CA HIS A 54 -4.04 -7.64 16.94
C HIS A 54 -4.47 -8.95 16.24
N LEU A 55 -5.23 -8.84 15.14
CA LEU A 55 -5.67 -10.00 14.35
C LEU A 55 -4.49 -10.77 13.75
N ALA A 56 -3.48 -10.08 13.24
CA ALA A 56 -2.25 -10.70 12.74
C ALA A 56 -1.54 -11.51 13.84
N ARG A 57 -1.37 -10.92 15.03
CA ARG A 57 -0.77 -11.62 16.18
C ARG A 57 -1.64 -12.80 16.61
N GLU A 58 -2.95 -12.61 16.75
CA GLU A 58 -3.85 -13.66 17.20
C GLU A 58 -3.90 -14.83 16.21
N GLY A 59 -3.96 -14.55 14.91
CA GLY A 59 -3.88 -15.54 13.85
C GLY A 59 -2.57 -16.33 13.89
N ALA A 60 -1.43 -15.63 14.00
CA ALA A 60 -0.11 -16.24 14.16
C ALA A 60 -0.04 -17.15 15.41
N GLY A 61 -0.55 -16.67 16.55
CA GLY A 61 -0.53 -17.41 17.81
C GLY A 61 -1.47 -18.61 17.81
N ARG A 62 -2.61 -18.54 17.10
CA ARG A 62 -3.49 -19.69 16.88
C ARG A 62 -2.80 -20.73 15.99
N LEU A 63 -2.16 -20.30 14.90
CA LEU A 63 -1.40 -21.19 14.01
C LEU A 63 -0.25 -21.85 14.77
N GLY A 64 0.59 -21.07 15.46
CA GLY A 64 1.72 -21.60 16.22
C GLY A 64 1.30 -22.61 17.29
N ARG A 65 0.20 -22.37 18.02
CA ARG A 65 -0.36 -23.35 18.96
C ARG A 65 -0.88 -24.61 18.28
N ALA A 66 -1.55 -24.48 17.14
CA ALA A 66 -2.03 -25.64 16.37
C ALA A 66 -0.88 -26.50 15.84
N LEU A 67 0.22 -25.87 15.41
CA LEU A 67 1.42 -26.56 14.97
C LEU A 67 2.21 -27.17 16.14
N ALA A 68 2.33 -26.47 17.27
CA ALA A 68 3.01 -26.98 18.47
C ALA A 68 2.28 -28.17 19.11
N ALA A 69 0.95 -28.23 18.98
CA ALA A 69 0.16 -29.37 19.46
C ALA A 69 0.36 -30.65 18.63
N ARG A 70 0.98 -30.55 17.44
CA ARG A 70 1.28 -31.72 16.61
C ARG A 70 2.63 -32.32 17.01
N SER A 71 2.62 -33.62 17.31
CA SER A 71 3.83 -34.40 17.55
C SER A 71 4.40 -34.89 16.21
N GLY A 72 5.35 -34.17 15.63
CA GLY A 72 6.06 -34.61 14.41
C GLY A 72 6.60 -33.49 13.53
N ALA A 73 7.21 -33.88 12.41
CA ALA A 73 7.61 -32.94 11.35
C ALA A 73 6.35 -32.40 10.67
N VAL A 74 6.14 -31.08 10.74
CA VAL A 74 5.00 -30.41 10.13
C VAL A 74 5.25 -30.23 8.63
N ASN A 75 4.33 -30.72 7.82
CA ASN A 75 4.37 -30.59 6.36
C ASN A 75 3.59 -29.35 5.87
N LEU A 76 3.89 -28.92 4.63
CA LEU A 76 3.23 -27.79 3.98
C LEU A 76 1.70 -27.91 3.98
N SER A 77 1.18 -29.09 3.62
CA SER A 77 -0.27 -29.35 3.53
C SER A 77 -0.97 -29.15 4.87
N GLU A 78 -0.29 -29.48 5.97
CA GLU A 78 -0.84 -29.33 7.33
C GLU A 78 -0.92 -27.86 7.73
N ILE A 79 0.11 -27.07 7.41
CA ILE A 79 0.09 -25.61 7.64
C ILE A 79 -1.04 -24.97 6.84
N GLN A 80 -1.19 -25.35 5.57
CA GLN A 80 -2.28 -24.87 4.71
C GLN A 80 -3.65 -25.21 5.30
N GLU A 81 -3.87 -26.46 5.69
CA GLU A 81 -5.15 -26.91 6.25
C GLU A 81 -5.49 -26.17 7.55
N GLU A 82 -4.52 -26.05 8.48
CA GLU A 82 -4.73 -25.34 9.74
C GLU A 82 -4.94 -23.84 9.52
N TRP A 83 -4.21 -23.21 8.60
CA TRP A 83 -4.44 -21.81 8.25
C TRP A 83 -5.85 -21.59 7.70
N GLN A 84 -6.31 -22.44 6.78
CA GLN A 84 -7.67 -22.34 6.24
C GLN A 84 -8.74 -22.54 7.32
N LYS A 85 -8.51 -23.42 8.31
CA LYS A 85 -9.40 -23.55 9.48
C LYS A 85 -9.45 -22.26 10.29
N ILE A 86 -8.31 -21.63 10.55
CA ILE A 86 -8.22 -20.36 11.30
C ILE A 86 -8.93 -19.22 10.57
N VAL A 87 -8.71 -19.09 9.25
CA VAL A 87 -9.38 -18.06 8.44
C VAL A 87 -10.89 -18.30 8.41
N ARG A 88 -11.34 -19.55 8.26
CA ARG A 88 -12.77 -19.88 8.32
C ARG A 88 -13.36 -19.55 9.70
N ASP A 89 -12.68 -19.93 10.77
CA ASP A 89 -13.10 -19.60 12.15
C ASP A 89 -13.21 -18.09 12.36
N PHE A 90 -12.23 -17.32 11.86
CA PHE A 90 -12.25 -15.86 11.88
C PHE A 90 -13.54 -15.30 11.26
N HIS A 91 -13.94 -15.77 10.08
CA HIS A 91 -15.16 -15.29 9.41
C HIS A 91 -16.45 -15.80 10.08
N GLN A 92 -16.46 -17.02 10.62
CA GLN A 92 -17.63 -17.61 11.27
C GLN A 92 -17.90 -17.05 12.67
N ALA A 93 -16.84 -16.79 13.43
CA ALA A 93 -16.91 -16.30 14.81
C ALA A 93 -16.98 -14.77 14.91
N ARG A 94 -17.57 -14.09 13.92
CA ARG A 94 -17.69 -12.62 13.84
C ARG A 94 -16.36 -11.92 14.10
N TYR A 95 -15.32 -12.30 13.36
CA TYR A 95 -13.99 -11.69 13.42
C TYR A 95 -13.34 -11.76 14.81
N TRP A 96 -13.61 -12.86 15.55
CA TRP A 96 -13.19 -13.05 16.94
C TRP A 96 -13.64 -11.92 17.88
N GLY A 97 -14.81 -11.34 17.62
CA GLY A 97 -15.37 -10.25 18.42
C GLY A 97 -14.80 -8.87 18.11
N GLN A 98 -13.93 -8.73 17.11
CA GLN A 98 -13.39 -7.44 16.71
C GLN A 98 -14.44 -6.60 15.97
N SER A 99 -14.63 -5.35 16.41
CA SER A 99 -15.58 -4.42 15.79
C SER A 99 -15.02 -3.83 14.49
N THR A 100 -15.84 -3.81 13.44
CA THR A 100 -15.55 -3.05 12.22
C THR A 100 -16.06 -1.62 12.34
N GLN A 101 -15.41 -0.71 11.63
CA GLN A 101 -15.79 0.69 11.52
C GLN A 101 -16.21 1.01 10.09
N ARG A 102 -17.24 1.84 9.92
CA ARG A 102 -17.79 2.18 8.59
C ARG A 102 -16.83 3.01 7.75
N GLN A 103 -16.02 3.83 8.40
CA GLN A 103 -15.08 4.72 7.71
C GLN A 103 -13.74 4.01 7.50
N LYS A 104 -13.18 4.19 6.31
CA LYS A 104 -11.85 3.68 5.99
C LYS A 104 -10.83 4.40 6.88
N PRO A 105 -9.98 3.67 7.62
CA PRO A 105 -8.98 4.30 8.46
C PRO A 105 -8.03 5.14 7.60
N PRO A 106 -7.61 6.32 8.09
CA PRO A 106 -6.64 7.14 7.39
C PRO A 106 -5.35 6.35 7.21
N LYS A 107 -4.83 6.33 5.98
CA LYS A 107 -3.54 5.71 5.70
C LYS A 107 -2.46 6.54 6.39
N ILE A 108 -1.79 5.96 7.38
CA ILE A 108 -0.60 6.55 7.99
C ILE A 108 0.48 6.53 6.92
N LEU A 109 0.77 7.69 6.33
CA LEU A 109 1.86 7.85 5.38
C LEU A 109 3.17 7.89 6.16
N THR A 110 4.17 7.15 5.69
CA THR A 110 5.53 7.29 6.21
C THR A 110 6.06 8.68 5.90
N GLU A 111 7.04 9.15 6.68
CA GLU A 111 7.67 10.47 6.46
C GLU A 111 8.20 10.62 5.03
N ASP A 112 8.78 9.56 4.47
CA ASP A 112 9.21 9.55 3.07
C ASP A 112 8.06 9.72 2.09
N GLN A 113 6.93 9.03 2.30
CA GLN A 113 5.75 9.16 1.44
C GLN A 113 5.12 10.56 1.54
N LYS A 114 5.11 11.16 2.73
CA LYS A 114 4.68 12.55 2.91
C LYS A 114 5.58 13.48 2.11
N ARG A 115 6.90 13.33 2.28
CA ARG A 115 7.90 14.14 1.58
C ARG A 115 7.77 14.00 0.05
N THR A 116 7.64 12.80 -0.49
CA THR A 116 7.43 12.60 -1.94
C THR A 116 6.13 13.27 -2.41
N ARG A 117 5.04 13.17 -1.64
CA ARG A 117 3.77 13.80 -1.97
C ARG A 117 3.86 15.33 -1.96
N GLU A 118 4.68 15.89 -1.08
CA GLU A 118 4.97 17.33 -1.00
C GLU A 118 5.91 17.80 -2.12
N LEU A 119 6.83 16.94 -2.57
CA LEU A 119 7.75 17.23 -3.67
C LEU A 119 7.10 17.11 -5.05
N PHE A 120 6.05 16.29 -5.19
CA PHE A 120 5.39 16.03 -6.47
C PHE A 120 4.96 17.29 -7.25
N PRO A 121 4.35 18.33 -6.62
CA PRO A 121 4.02 19.58 -7.30
C PRO A 121 5.24 20.30 -7.88
N TYR A 122 6.40 20.24 -7.20
CA TYR A 122 7.63 20.86 -7.69
C TYR A 122 8.20 20.10 -8.89
N ILE A 123 8.19 18.76 -8.83
CA ILE A 123 8.58 17.90 -9.95
C ILE A 123 7.68 18.17 -11.16
N TRP A 124 6.37 18.30 -10.92
CA TRP A 124 5.40 18.61 -11.97
C TRP A 124 5.64 19.99 -12.59
N ALA A 125 5.89 21.02 -11.77
CA ALA A 125 6.20 22.35 -12.27
C ALA A 125 7.50 22.38 -13.12
N ALA A 126 8.54 21.66 -12.70
CA ALA A 126 9.76 21.51 -13.48
C ALA A 126 9.51 20.83 -14.84
N PHE A 127 8.69 19.77 -14.85
CA PHE A 127 8.29 19.10 -16.09
C PHE A 127 7.52 20.03 -17.03
N GLN A 128 6.60 20.85 -16.51
CA GLN A 128 5.88 21.83 -17.30
C GLN A 128 6.79 22.92 -17.86
N ALA A 129 7.75 23.41 -17.07
CA ALA A 129 8.73 24.38 -17.54
C ALA A 129 9.54 23.84 -18.73
N LEU A 130 9.92 22.56 -18.71
CA LEU A 130 10.59 21.91 -19.84
C LEU A 130 9.72 21.86 -21.10
N ILE A 131 8.43 21.53 -20.96
CA ILE A 131 7.48 21.53 -22.10
C ILE A 131 7.36 22.93 -22.70
N VAL A 132 7.13 23.95 -21.86
CA VAL A 132 7.00 25.33 -22.32
C VAL A 132 8.29 25.80 -22.98
N MET A 133 9.45 25.53 -22.39
CA MET A 133 10.74 25.89 -22.97
C MET A 133 10.95 25.22 -24.34
N LYS A 134 10.59 23.94 -24.48
CA LYS A 134 10.68 23.22 -25.75
C LYS A 134 9.78 23.85 -26.81
N LEU A 135 8.55 24.20 -26.45
CA LEU A 135 7.61 24.85 -27.37
C LEU A 135 8.08 26.25 -27.79
N VAL A 136 8.65 27.02 -26.87
CA VAL A 136 9.25 28.33 -27.16
C VAL A 136 10.41 28.19 -28.14
N ILE A 137 11.34 27.26 -27.91
CA ILE A 137 12.48 27.01 -28.81
C ILE A 137 11.99 26.55 -30.19
N SER A 138 11.02 25.64 -30.24
CA SER A 138 10.43 25.18 -31.50
C SER A 138 9.72 26.31 -32.25
N TYR A 139 8.96 27.16 -31.56
CA TYR A 139 8.30 28.30 -32.15
C TYR A 139 9.30 29.28 -32.78
N PHE A 140 10.30 29.74 -32.02
CA PHE A 140 11.31 30.65 -32.56
C PHE A 140 12.22 30.00 -33.62
N GLY A 141 12.47 28.70 -33.52
CA GLY A 141 13.23 27.95 -34.52
C GLY A 141 12.49 27.84 -35.86
N LEU A 142 11.19 27.57 -35.83
CA LEU A 142 10.35 27.46 -37.03
C LEU A 142 10.03 28.82 -37.64
N GLU A 143 9.75 29.84 -36.82
CA GLU A 143 9.57 31.23 -37.26
C GLU A 143 10.83 31.75 -37.98
N SER A 144 12.02 31.33 -37.53
CA SER A 144 13.29 31.67 -38.21
C SER A 144 13.53 30.90 -39.52
N ALA A 145 12.77 29.84 -39.77
CA ALA A 145 12.95 28.91 -40.89
C ALA A 145 11.91 29.06 -42.02
N ASP A 146 11.01 30.05 -41.91
CA ASP A 146 10.02 30.47 -42.93
C ASP A 146 8.94 29.40 -43.22
N SER A 147 7.78 29.47 -42.54
CA SER A 147 6.51 28.87 -43.01
C SER A 147 5.31 29.25 -42.12
N ASP A 148 4.14 29.37 -42.76
CA ASP A 148 2.79 29.61 -42.23
C ASP A 148 2.35 28.64 -41.11
N GLU A 149 2.98 28.67 -39.94
CA GLU A 149 2.56 27.86 -38.79
C GLU A 149 1.88 28.66 -37.67
N THR A 150 0.95 27.98 -37.02
CA THR A 150 -0.17 28.59 -36.33
C THR A 150 0.20 28.93 -34.87
N PRO A 151 0.28 30.22 -34.48
CA PRO A 151 0.79 30.64 -33.17
C PRO A 151 -0.12 30.25 -31.98
N TRP A 152 -1.33 29.72 -32.24
CA TRP A 152 -2.28 29.32 -31.19
C TRP A 152 -1.76 28.19 -30.29
N LEU A 153 -0.88 27.31 -30.78
CA LEU A 153 -0.30 26.23 -29.97
C LEU A 153 0.56 26.78 -28.82
N LEU A 154 1.29 27.88 -29.05
CA LEU A 154 2.07 28.56 -28.01
C LEU A 154 1.14 29.18 -26.96
N TYR A 155 0.09 29.89 -27.39
CA TYR A 155 -0.89 30.47 -26.48
C TYR A 155 -1.62 29.39 -25.65
N LEU A 156 -1.96 28.25 -26.27
CA LEU A 156 -2.59 27.12 -25.58
C LEU A 156 -1.66 26.53 -24.52
N ALA A 157 -0.36 26.40 -24.80
CA ALA A 157 0.61 25.91 -23.83
C ALA A 157 0.83 26.86 -22.65
N ILE A 158 0.87 28.17 -22.91
CA ILE A 158 0.96 29.20 -21.87
C ILE A 158 -0.31 29.18 -21.00
N ALA A 159 -1.49 29.13 -21.62
CA ALA A 159 -2.77 29.07 -20.91
C ALA A 159 -2.87 27.79 -20.07
N PHE A 160 -2.46 26.64 -20.61
CA PHE A 160 -2.42 25.37 -19.88
C PHE A 160 -1.47 25.42 -18.68
N SER A 161 -0.29 26.02 -18.86
CA SER A 161 0.67 26.24 -17.78
C SER A 161 0.06 27.09 -16.65
N PHE A 162 -0.57 28.21 -16.98
CA PHE A 162 -1.26 29.07 -16.01
C PHE A 162 -2.40 28.35 -15.28
N CYS A 163 -3.28 27.66 -16.01
CA CYS A 163 -4.39 26.90 -15.43
C CYS A 163 -3.90 25.84 -14.45
N SER A 164 -2.80 25.16 -14.78
CA SER A 164 -2.23 24.14 -13.90
C SER A 164 -1.68 24.72 -12.59
N LEU A 165 -1.00 25.87 -12.64
CA LEU A 165 -0.47 26.55 -11.45
C LEU A 165 -1.60 27.02 -10.53
N VAL A 166 -2.65 27.61 -11.11
CA VAL A 166 -3.85 28.05 -10.36
C VAL A 166 -4.53 26.85 -9.70
N PHE A 167 -4.66 25.72 -10.40
CA PHE A 167 -5.22 24.49 -9.83
C PHE A 167 -4.41 23.96 -8.65
N PHE A 168 -3.07 23.95 -8.75
CA PHE A 168 -2.20 23.52 -7.65
C PHE A 168 -2.27 24.47 -6.45
N ALA A 169 -2.28 25.79 -6.69
CA ALA A 169 -2.41 26.79 -5.64
C ALA A 169 -3.75 26.64 -4.89
N TRP A 170 -4.85 26.49 -5.62
CA TRP A 170 -6.18 26.28 -5.05
C TRP A 170 -6.29 24.96 -4.27
N ARG A 171 -5.75 23.86 -4.81
CA ARG A 171 -5.72 22.55 -4.13
C ARG A 171 -4.89 22.59 -2.84
N LYS A 172 -3.83 23.42 -2.79
CA LYS A 172 -3.02 23.60 -1.57
C LYS A 172 -3.78 24.41 -0.52
N HIS A 173 -4.48 25.48 -0.92
CA HIS A 173 -5.33 26.28 -0.02
C HIS A 173 -6.39 25.43 0.69
N LYS A 174 -7.11 24.57 -0.05
CA LYS A 174 -8.14 23.68 0.52
C LYS A 174 -7.64 22.58 1.46
N LYS A 175 -6.32 22.37 1.57
CA LYS A 175 -5.71 21.40 2.49
C LYS A 175 -5.15 22.04 3.77
N GLY A 176 -5.13 23.38 3.84
CA GLY A 176 -4.65 24.15 4.98
C GLY A 176 -5.73 24.53 6.00
N GLU A 177 -6.99 24.29 5.67
CA GLU A 177 -8.15 24.25 6.59
C GLU A 177 -8.50 22.79 6.91
#